data_AF-A0A2V7TDZ7-F1
#
_entry.id   AF-A0A2V7TDZ7-F1
#
_cell.length_a   1.000
_cell.length_b   1.000
_cell.length_c   1.000
_cell.angle_alpha   90.00
_cell.angle_beta   90.00
_cell.angle_gamma   90.00
#
_symmetry.space_group_name_H-M   'P 1'
#
loop_
_entity.id
_entity.type
_entity.pdbx_description
1 polymer ?
#
loop_
_entity_poly.entity_id
_entity_poly.type
_entity_poly.pdbx_seq_one_letter_code
_entity_poly.pdbx_strand_id
1 'polypeptide(L)'
;MLLIGTARPVAQGKGPKKYAVTTDHALAVSKEALGKHGYEVDRVETSGHDYVVWYRLGNKGKGKGKGPPAKMVIHRTEGRVVFLSTPSAVLVDIDVRLKL
;
A
#
# COMPACT_ATOMS: atom_id res chain seq x y z
N MET A 1 11.23 -18.23 28.02
CA MET A 1 11.01 -18.14 26.56
C MET A 1 10.08 -16.94 26.34
N LEU A 2 10.62 -15.78 25.94
CA LEU A 2 9.89 -14.51 25.90
C LEU A 2 9.50 -14.20 24.45
N LEU A 3 8.20 -14.30 24.11
CA LEU A 3 7.68 -13.80 22.83
C LEU A 3 7.57 -12.27 22.92
N ILE A 4 8.49 -11.55 22.28
CA ILE A 4 8.37 -10.11 22.07
C ILE A 4 7.49 -9.92 20.82
N GLY A 5 6.18 -9.78 21.04
CA GLY A 5 5.25 -9.32 20.01
C GLY A 5 5.51 -7.84 19.73
N THR A 6 6.11 -7.53 18.59
CA THR A 6 6.25 -6.14 18.13
C THR A 6 4.88 -5.64 17.65
N ALA A 7 4.08 -5.10 18.57
CA ALA A 7 2.90 -4.32 18.21
C ALA A 7 3.34 -3.11 17.38
N ARG A 8 2.93 -3.06 16.11
CA ARG A 8 3.15 -1.88 15.26
C ARG A 8 2.31 -0.73 15.79
N PRO A 9 2.85 0.49 15.92
CA PRO A 9 2.05 1.64 16.33
C PRO A 9 1.02 1.92 15.23
N VAL A 10 -0.26 1.78 15.57
CA VAL A 10 -1.35 2.28 14.74
C VAL A 10 -1.42 3.78 15.01
N ALA A 11 -1.02 4.59 14.03
CA ALA A 11 -1.10 6.04 14.12
C ALA A 11 -2.54 6.46 14.50
N GLN A 12 -2.69 7.07 15.67
CA GLN A 12 -3.94 7.62 16.16
C GLN A 12 -4.13 9.01 15.54
N GLY A 13 -4.93 9.13 14.49
CA GLY A 13 -5.24 10.41 13.89
C GLY A 13 -6.07 10.30 12.61
N LYS A 14 -7.38 10.60 12.72
CA LYS A 14 -8.41 10.57 11.65
C LYS A 14 -8.50 9.20 10.94
N GLY A 15 -9.73 8.74 10.67
CA GLY A 15 -9.92 7.51 9.91
C GLY A 15 -9.23 7.58 8.53
N PRO A 16 -9.06 6.43 7.85
CA PRO A 16 -8.41 6.38 6.55
C PRO A 16 -8.96 7.43 5.57
N LYS A 17 -8.07 8.18 4.89
CA LYS A 17 -8.47 9.20 3.91
C LYS A 17 -9.24 8.57 2.75
N LYS A 18 -10.32 9.23 2.34
CA LYS A 18 -11.14 8.83 1.18
C LYS A 18 -10.77 9.68 -0.03
N TYR A 19 -10.51 9.04 -1.16
CA TYR A 19 -10.09 9.67 -2.40
C TYR A 19 -11.19 9.55 -3.45
N ALA A 20 -11.61 10.67 -4.04
CA ALA A 20 -12.61 10.70 -5.11
C ALA A 20 -11.97 10.40 -6.47
N VAL A 21 -11.41 9.19 -6.62
CA VAL A 21 -10.75 8.72 -7.84
C VAL A 21 -11.22 7.32 -8.22
N THR A 22 -11.05 6.96 -9.49
CA THR A 22 -11.33 5.61 -9.97
C THR A 22 -10.35 4.61 -9.37
N THR A 23 -10.77 3.35 -9.25
CA THR A 23 -9.89 2.30 -8.73
C THR A 23 -8.69 2.02 -9.62
N ASP A 24 -8.87 2.15 -10.94
CA ASP A 24 -7.78 1.95 -11.90
C ASP A 24 -6.68 3.02 -11.73
N HIS A 25 -7.09 4.28 -11.58
CA HIS A 25 -6.17 5.38 -11.30
C HIS A 25 -5.48 5.21 -9.93
N ALA A 26 -6.23 4.83 -8.89
CA ALA A 26 -5.66 4.52 -7.58
C ALA A 26 -4.63 3.38 -7.63
N LEU A 27 -4.87 2.35 -8.45
CA LEU A 27 -3.95 1.23 -8.64
C LEU A 27 -2.69 1.64 -9.41
N ALA A 28 -2.82 2.47 -10.44
CA ALA A 28 -1.69 3.01 -11.19
C ALA A 28 -0.76 3.82 -10.27
N VAL A 29 -1.32 4.81 -9.56
CA VAL A 29 -0.58 5.66 -8.61
C VAL A 29 0.08 4.83 -7.51
N SER A 30 -0.61 3.81 -7.01
CA SER A 30 -0.08 2.87 -6.03
C SER A 30 1.19 2.15 -6.52
N LYS A 31 1.17 1.63 -7.75
CA LYS A 31 2.31 0.92 -8.34
C LYS A 31 3.52 1.84 -8.50
N GLU A 32 3.29 3.06 -8.96
CA GLU A 32 4.35 4.06 -9.12
C GLU A 32 4.96 4.48 -7.79
N ALA A 33 4.12 4.76 -6.78
CA ALA A 33 4.57 5.13 -5.44
C ALA A 33 5.39 3.99 -4.81
N LEU A 34 4.90 2.74 -4.89
CA LEU A 34 5.64 1.57 -4.44
C LEU A 34 7.01 1.45 -5.14
N GLY A 35 7.04 1.58 -6.47
CA GLY A 35 8.28 1.54 -7.26
C GLY A 35 9.29 2.61 -6.86
N LYS A 36 8.83 3.86 -6.66
CA LYS A 36 9.67 4.97 -6.19
C LYS A 36 10.30 4.68 -4.82
N HIS A 37 9.59 4.00 -3.94
CA HIS A 37 10.09 3.57 -2.63
C HIS A 37 10.92 2.27 -2.68
N GLY A 38 11.19 1.72 -3.86
CA GLY A 38 12.00 0.52 -4.04
C GLY A 38 11.25 -0.78 -3.77
N TYR A 39 9.92 -0.76 -3.79
CA TYR A 39 9.10 -1.95 -3.76
C TYR A 39 8.77 -2.43 -5.18
N GLU A 40 8.58 -3.73 -5.33
CA GLU A 40 8.09 -4.36 -6.54
C GLU A 40 6.74 -5.00 -6.26
N VAL A 41 5.77 -4.76 -7.14
CA VAL A 41 4.44 -5.38 -7.06
C VAL A 41 4.52 -6.77 -7.68
N ASP A 42 4.19 -7.80 -6.92
CA ASP A 42 4.22 -9.18 -7.41
C ASP A 42 2.88 -9.61 -8.01
N ARG A 43 1.78 -9.22 -7.37
CA ARG A 43 0.42 -9.57 -7.82
C ARG A 43 -0.61 -8.59 -7.28
N VAL A 44 -1.73 -8.49 -7.98
CA VAL A 44 -2.91 -7.77 -7.53
C VAL A 44 -4.08 -8.76 -7.54
N GLU A 45 -4.73 -8.91 -6.41
CA GLU A 45 -5.91 -9.76 -6.26
C GLU A 45 -7.14 -8.88 -6.08
N THR A 46 -8.25 -9.28 -6.69
CA THR A 46 -9.55 -8.63 -6.45
C THR A 46 -10.37 -9.51 -5.51
N SER A 47 -10.87 -8.93 -4.42
CA SER A 47 -11.70 -9.62 -3.42
C SER A 47 -12.90 -8.76 -3.07
N GLY A 48 -14.04 -9.01 -3.70
CA GLY A 48 -15.24 -8.19 -3.52
C GLY A 48 -14.97 -6.72 -3.84
N HIS A 49 -15.10 -5.84 -2.85
CA HIS A 49 -14.84 -4.41 -2.98
C HIS A 49 -13.35 -4.02 -2.89
N ASP A 50 -12.47 -4.97 -2.58
CA ASP A 50 -11.07 -4.70 -2.29
C ASP A 50 -10.14 -5.13 -3.43
N TYR A 51 -9.09 -4.33 -3.66
CA TYR A 51 -7.92 -4.77 -4.40
C TYR A 51 -6.76 -4.93 -3.43
N VAL A 52 -6.24 -6.16 -3.33
CA VAL A 52 -5.08 -6.49 -2.51
C VAL A 52 -3.85 -6.46 -3.39
N VAL A 53 -3.02 -5.43 -3.18
CA VAL A 53 -1.75 -5.24 -3.87
C VAL A 53 -0.65 -5.89 -3.04
N TRP A 54 -0.13 -7.01 -3.51
CA TRP A 54 1.00 -7.70 -2.89
C TRP A 54 2.30 -7.16 -3.46
N TYR A 55 3.22 -6.79 -2.57
CA TYR A 55 4.50 -6.22 -2.95
C TYR A 55 5.63 -6.74 -2.06
N ARG A 56 6.86 -6.65 -2.55
CA ARG A 56 8.08 -6.96 -1.80
C ARG A 56 9.08 -5.84 -1.92
N LEU A 57 10.00 -5.75 -0.96
CA LEU A 57 11.17 -4.89 -1.12
C LEU A 57 12.01 -5.43 -2.29
N GLY A 58 12.23 -4.59 -3.30
CA GLY A 58 13.06 -4.92 -4.46
C GLY A 58 14.50 -5.12 -4.02
N ASN A 59 15.19 -6.07 -4.66
CA ASN A 59 16.56 -6.44 -4.29
C ASN A 59 17.60 -5.42 -4.81
N LYS A 60 17.22 -4.48 -5.68
CA LYS A 60 18.10 -3.45 -6.29
C LYS A 60 19.47 -4.01 -6.75
N GLY A 61 19.52 -5.26 -7.21
CA GLY A 61 20.75 -5.95 -7.62
C GLY A 61 21.72 -6.35 -6.50
N LYS A 62 21.37 -6.28 -5.21
CA LYS A 62 22.29 -6.49 -4.07
C LYS A 62 22.33 -7.91 -3.47
N GLY A 63 21.63 -8.87 -4.06
CA GLY A 63 21.69 -10.27 -3.63
C GLY A 63 21.00 -10.59 -2.28
N LYS A 64 20.68 -11.88 -2.08
CA LYS A 64 19.83 -12.49 -1.04
C LYS A 64 18.34 -12.11 -1.06
N GLY A 65 17.70 -12.42 -2.19
CA GLY A 65 16.23 -12.54 -2.30
C GLY A 65 15.46 -11.22 -2.21
N LYS A 66 14.17 -11.29 -2.50
CA LYS A 66 13.24 -10.19 -2.19
C LYS A 66 12.84 -10.29 -0.72
N GLY A 67 12.60 -9.16 -0.05
CA GLY A 67 12.07 -9.15 1.33
C GLY A 67 10.73 -9.91 1.46
N PRO A 68 10.24 -10.16 2.68
CA PRO A 68 8.96 -10.85 2.86
C PRO A 68 7.83 -10.10 2.14
N PRO A 69 6.83 -10.82 1.58
CA PRO A 69 5.68 -10.19 0.94
C PRO A 69 4.88 -9.37 1.96
N ALA A 70 4.53 -8.16 1.57
CA ALA A 70 3.63 -7.27 2.26
C ALA A 70 2.40 -6.99 1.36
N LYS A 71 1.34 -6.46 1.96
CA LYS A 71 0.12 -6.11 1.24
C LYS A 71 -0.34 -4.70 1.55
N MET A 72 -0.90 -4.04 0.54
CA MET A 72 -1.70 -2.83 0.64
C MET A 72 -3.10 -3.18 0.13
N VAL A 73 -4.13 -2.59 0.72
CA VAL A 73 -5.52 -2.81 0.29
C VAL A 73 -6.09 -1.49 -0.20
N ILE A 74 -6.65 -1.53 -1.40
CA ILE A 74 -7.41 -0.44 -2.00
C ILE A 74 -8.89 -0.81 -1.84
N HIS A 75 -9.55 -0.26 -0.82
CA HIS A 75 -10.95 -0.52 -0.51
C HIS A 75 -11.85 0.45 -1.27
N ARG A 76 -12.83 -0.07 -2.01
CA ARG A 76 -13.83 0.74 -2.73
C ARG A 76 -15.03 1.03 -1.84
N THR A 77 -15.34 2.30 -1.64
CA THR A 77 -16.48 2.79 -0.85
C THR A 77 -17.23 3.85 -1.65
N GLU A 78 -18.49 3.60 -2.02
CA GLU A 78 -19.45 4.55 -2.66
C GLU A 78 -18.79 5.71 -3.45
N GLY A 79 -18.19 5.39 -4.60
CA GLY A 79 -17.57 6.39 -5.50
C GLY A 79 -16.21 6.93 -5.05
N ARG A 80 -15.63 6.38 -3.98
CA ARG A 80 -14.32 6.73 -3.43
C ARG A 80 -13.47 5.49 -3.18
N VAL A 81 -12.19 5.74 -2.97
CA VAL A 81 -11.18 4.74 -2.65
C VAL A 81 -10.55 5.07 -1.30
N VAL A 82 -10.18 4.04 -0.55
CA VAL A 82 -9.44 4.14 0.71
C VAL A 82 -8.22 3.22 0.63
N PHE A 83 -7.07 3.74 1.04
CA PHE A 83 -5.84 2.93 1.18
C PHE A 83 -5.68 2.42 2.61
N LEU A 84 -5.53 1.11 2.77
CA LEU A 84 -5.33 0.44 4.05
C LEU A 84 -4.05 -0.39 4.02
N SER A 85 -3.43 -0.59 5.19
CA SER A 85 -2.16 -1.32 5.35
C SER A 85 -1.01 -0.77 4.49
N THR A 86 -1.08 0.51 4.10
CA THR A 86 -0.07 1.19 3.29
C THR A 86 1.05 1.74 4.19
N PRO A 87 2.33 1.53 3.85
CA PRO A 87 3.43 2.19 4.54
C PRO A 87 3.28 3.71 4.48
N SER A 88 3.50 4.42 5.60
CA SER A 88 3.24 5.87 5.68
C SER A 88 3.96 6.69 4.61
N ALA A 89 5.21 6.35 4.27
CA ALA A 89 5.96 7.04 3.23
C ALA A 89 5.33 6.89 1.84
N VAL A 90 4.81 5.69 1.53
CA VAL A 90 4.09 5.40 0.27
C VAL A 90 2.75 6.13 0.26
N LEU A 91 2.04 6.18 1.40
CA LEU A 91 0.76 6.89 1.51
C LEU A 91 0.92 8.40 1.27
N VAL A 92 2.00 9.01 1.78
CA VAL A 92 2.31 10.43 1.52
C VAL A 92 2.57 10.68 0.03
N ASP A 93 3.29 9.81 -0.66
CA ASP A 93 3.52 9.97 -2.12
C ASP A 93 2.21 9.81 -2.90
N ILE A 94 1.34 8.87 -2.48
CA ILE A 94 -0.01 8.72 -3.04
C ILE A 94 -0.85 9.98 -2.83
N ASP A 95 -0.81 10.57 -1.62
CA ASP A 95 -1.52 11.83 -1.31
C ASP A 95 -1.12 12.96 -2.25
N VAL A 96 0.19 13.15 -2.44
CA VAL A 96 0.73 14.19 -3.32
C VAL A 96 0.31 13.94 -4.79
N ARG A 97 0.38 12.68 -5.25
CA ARG A 97 0.05 12.31 -6.64
C ARG A 97 -1.44 12.44 -6.94
N LEU A 98 -2.30 12.11 -5.99
CA LEU A 98 -3.75 12.24 -6.15
C LEU A 98 -4.23 13.69 -5.96
N LYS A 99 -3.33 14.62 -5.60
CA LYS A 99 -3.58 16.08 -5.52
C LYS A 99 -4.87 16.42 -4.75
N LEU A 100 -5.05 15.79 -3.59
CA LEU A 100 -6.13 16.10 -2.64
C LEU A 100 -5.60 16.78 -1.39
#